data_AF-A0A3A8W030-F1
#
_entry.id   AF-A0A3A8W030-F1
#
_cell.length_a   1.000
_cell.length_b   1.000
_cell.length_c   1.000
_cell.angle_alpha   90.00
_cell.angle_beta   90.00
_cell.angle_gamma   90.00
#
_symmetry.space_group_name_H-M   'P 1'
#
loop_
_entity.id
_entity.type
_entity.pdbx_description
1 polymer ?
#
loop_
_entity_poly.entity_id
_entity_poly.type
_entity_poly.pdbx_seq_one_letter_code
_entity_poly.pdbx_strand_id
1 'polypeptide(L)'
;MSTLQMEFMETIEGLSDDTMRILLEVVKQVVLPLDHKESVGSSSEHQSKPRRMGSLKGQRLIAEGYDIDESNDEIAKMFGVE
;
A
#
# COMPACT_ATOMS: atom_id res chain seq x y z
N MET A 1 13.25 -10.48 -30.85
CA MET A 1 13.22 -9.08 -30.36
C MET A 1 12.22 -8.31 -31.20
N SER A 2 11.32 -7.56 -30.55
CA SER A 2 10.43 -6.60 -31.21
C SER A 2 11.21 -5.39 -31.74
N THR A 3 10.74 -4.73 -32.79
CA THR A 3 11.32 -3.47 -33.30
C THR A 3 11.42 -2.41 -32.20
N LEU A 4 10.37 -2.30 -31.37
CA LEU A 4 10.34 -1.38 -30.24
C LEU A 4 11.39 -1.73 -29.15
N GLN A 5 11.66 -3.02 -28.95
CA GLN A 5 12.67 -3.45 -27.97
C GLN A 5 14.08 -3.10 -28.45
N MET A 6 14.32 -3.13 -29.75
CA MET A 6 15.61 -2.76 -30.35
C MET A 6 15.84 -1.24 -30.25
N GLU A 7 14.84 -0.44 -30.64
CA GLU A 7 14.88 1.02 -30.50
C GLU A 7 15.09 1.45 -29.04
N PHE A 8 14.41 0.80 -28.10
CA PHE A 8 14.59 1.04 -26.66
C PHE A 8 16.02 0.75 -26.19
N MET A 9 16.60 -0.35 -26.67
CA MET A 9 17.95 -0.75 -26.30
C MET A 9 19.01 0.23 -26.86
N GLU A 10 18.81 0.72 -28.08
CA GLU A 10 19.66 1.78 -28.68
C GLU A 10 19.54 3.11 -27.93
N THR A 11 18.37 3.45 -27.37
CA THR A 11 18.18 4.71 -26.63
C THR A 11 18.82 4.71 -25.24
N ILE A 12 18.92 3.54 -24.60
CA ILE A 12 19.53 3.41 -23.27
C ILE A 12 21.05 3.19 -23.35
N GLU A 13 21.56 2.76 -24.50
CA GLU A 13 22.99 2.54 -24.72
C GLU A 13 23.75 3.87 -24.69
N GLY A 14 24.70 4.01 -23.76
CA GLY A 14 25.47 5.23 -23.56
C GLY A 14 24.93 6.20 -22.51
N LEU A 15 23.83 5.86 -21.83
CA LEU A 15 23.40 6.60 -20.65
C LEU A 15 24.38 6.38 -19.48
N SER A 16 24.52 7.40 -18.63
CA SER A 16 25.26 7.26 -17.38
C SER A 16 24.51 6.37 -16.37
N ASP A 17 25.25 5.77 -15.45
CA ASP A 17 24.70 4.95 -14.36
C ASP A 17 23.60 5.68 -13.57
N ASP A 18 23.80 6.97 -13.28
CA ASP A 18 22.84 7.77 -12.54
C ASP A 18 21.54 7.99 -13.34
N THR A 19 21.66 8.22 -14.65
CA THR A 19 20.50 8.36 -15.54
C THR A 19 19.72 7.05 -15.66
N MET A 20 20.42 5.92 -15.76
CA MET A 20 19.78 4.60 -15.79
C MET A 20 19.02 4.30 -14.50
N ARG A 21 19.56 4.67 -13.33
CA ARG A 21 18.86 4.49 -12.04
C ARG A 21 17.56 5.29 -11.98
N ILE A 22 17.58 6.54 -12.41
CA ILE A 22 16.38 7.40 -12.46
C ILE A 22 15.34 6.80 -13.39
N LEU A 23 15.75 6.36 -14.59
CA LEU A 23 14.83 5.75 -15.56
C LEU A 23 14.18 4.47 -14.99
N LEU A 24 14.96 3.64 -14.32
CA LEU A 24 14.50 2.40 -13.70
C LEU A 24 13.52 2.67 -12.55
N GLU A 25 13.73 3.73 -11.77
CA GLU A 25 12.81 4.16 -10.72
C GLU A 25 11.47 4.64 -11.28
N VAL A 26 11.49 5.44 -12.35
CA VAL A 26 10.27 5.90 -13.05
C VAL A 26 9.49 4.71 -13.61
N VAL A 27 10.16 3.77 -14.25
CA VAL A 27 9.50 2.56 -14.77
C VAL A 27 8.87 1.75 -13.64
N LYS A 28 9.57 1.58 -12.51
CA LYS A 28 9.03 0.90 -11.34
C LYS A 28 7.79 1.60 -10.76
N GLN A 29 7.79 2.92 -10.67
CA GLN A 29 6.67 3.68 -10.09
C GLN A 29 5.47 3.79 -11.03
N VAL A 30 5.70 3.93 -12.34
CA VAL A 30 4.65 4.22 -13.33
C VAL A 30 4.11 2.94 -13.98
N VAL A 31 4.98 1.99 -14.32
CA VAL A 31 4.63 0.78 -15.09
C VAL A 31 4.37 -0.42 -14.18
N LEU A 32 5.02 -0.47 -13.01
CA LEU A 32 4.89 -1.56 -12.03
C LEU A 32 4.26 -1.09 -10.69
N PRO A 33 3.09 -0.42 -10.67
CA PRO A 33 2.51 0.08 -9.41
C PRO A 33 2.00 -1.04 -8.47
N LEU A 34 2.06 -2.31 -8.85
CA LEU A 34 1.59 -3.44 -8.06
C LEU A 34 2.63 -4.55 -8.04
N ASP A 35 3.36 -4.66 -6.93
CA ASP A 35 3.74 -5.93 -6.27
C ASP A 35 4.83 -5.74 -5.19
N HIS A 36 5.23 -4.50 -4.88
CA HIS A 36 5.96 -4.21 -3.64
C HIS A 36 5.02 -3.78 -2.51
N LYS A 37 4.08 -4.65 -2.16
CA LYS A 37 3.80 -4.86 -0.74
C LYS A 37 4.65 -6.05 -0.32
N GLU A 38 5.88 -5.76 0.08
CA GLU A 38 6.60 -6.64 0.99
C GLU A 38 5.64 -6.92 2.16
N SER A 39 5.16 -8.15 2.20
CA SER A 39 4.37 -8.73 3.27
C SER A 39 5.24 -8.81 4.52
N VAL A 40 5.53 -7.67 5.12
CA VAL A 40 6.06 -7.59 6.48
C VAL A 40 4.87 -7.36 7.38
N GLY A 41 4.40 -8.44 8.00
CA GLY A 41 3.46 -8.37 9.12
C GLY A 41 2.22 -9.24 8.97
N SER A 42 2.34 -10.46 9.48
CA SER A 42 1.28 -11.17 10.19
C SER A 42 0.04 -11.61 9.42
N SER A 43 0.03 -12.91 9.10
CA SER A 43 -1.07 -13.84 9.40
C SER A 43 -2.40 -13.21 9.83
N SER A 44 -3.39 -13.26 8.95
CA SER A 44 -4.78 -13.49 9.36
C SER A 44 -5.50 -14.16 8.21
N GLU A 45 -5.86 -15.42 8.42
CA GLU A 45 -6.87 -16.14 7.66
C GLU A 45 -8.08 -15.23 7.49
N HIS A 46 -8.42 -14.84 6.26
CA HIS A 46 -9.79 -14.63 5.81
C HIS A 46 -9.72 -14.30 4.31
N GLN A 47 -9.77 -15.35 3.48
CA GLN A 47 -10.16 -15.26 2.08
C GLN A 47 -11.57 -14.64 1.99
N SER A 48 -11.64 -13.32 2.00
CA SER A 48 -12.86 -12.56 1.75
C SER A 48 -12.85 -12.14 0.28
N LYS A 49 -13.98 -12.37 -0.39
CA LYS A 49 -14.28 -11.93 -1.77
C LYS A 49 -13.68 -10.54 -2.05
N PRO A 50 -13.28 -10.23 -3.31
CA PRO A 50 -12.70 -8.94 -3.65
C PRO A 50 -13.61 -7.81 -3.14
N ARG A 51 -13.14 -7.10 -2.12
CA ARG A 51 -13.88 -6.00 -1.49
C ARG A 51 -13.69 -4.75 -2.34
N ARG A 52 -14.73 -3.92 -2.45
CA ARG A 52 -14.65 -2.61 -3.08
C ARG A 52 -13.50 -1.82 -2.45
N MET A 53 -12.62 -1.28 -3.29
CA MET A 53 -11.51 -0.42 -2.89
C MET A 53 -12.02 0.70 -1.96
N GLY A 54 -11.36 0.89 -0.82
CA GLY A 54 -11.77 1.84 0.23
C GLY A 54 -12.72 1.28 1.31
N SER A 55 -13.18 0.03 1.19
CA SER A 55 -14.01 -0.58 2.24
C SER A 55 -13.15 -1.28 3.30
N LEU A 56 -13.18 -0.75 4.53
CA LEU A 56 -12.58 -1.38 5.71
C LEU A 56 -13.58 -2.27 6.48
N LYS A 57 -14.77 -2.51 5.91
CA LYS A 57 -15.82 -3.31 6.57
C LYS A 57 -15.29 -4.71 6.92
N GLY A 58 -15.45 -5.08 8.20
CA GLY A 58 -15.03 -6.37 8.75
C GLY A 58 -13.53 -6.48 9.08
N GLN A 59 -12.75 -5.41 8.94
CA GLN A 59 -11.38 -5.40 9.46
C GLN A 59 -11.39 -5.03 10.94
N ARG A 60 -10.60 -5.76 11.74
CA ARG A 60 -10.33 -5.37 13.13
C ARG A 60 -9.33 -4.21 13.10
N LEU A 61 -9.84 -2.99 13.25
CA LEU A 61 -9.02 -1.76 13.23
C LEU A 61 -8.45 -1.41 14.62
N ILE A 62 -8.73 -2.26 15.60
CA ILE A 62 -8.49 -2.04 17.01
C ILE A 62 -7.53 -3.14 17.45
N ALA A 63 -6.42 -2.74 18.08
CA ALA A 63 -5.44 -3.70 18.58
C ALA A 63 -6.10 -4.67 19.57
N GLU A 64 -5.62 -5.92 19.62
CA GLU A 64 -6.14 -6.88 20.59
C GLU A 64 -5.88 -6.38 22.02
N GLY A 65 -6.94 -6.38 22.84
CA GLY A 65 -6.86 -5.90 24.21
C GLY A 65 -6.94 -4.38 24.39
N TYR A 66 -7.10 -3.61 23.31
CA TYR A 66 -7.39 -2.18 23.41
C TYR A 66 -8.88 -1.98 23.71
N ASP A 67 -9.18 -1.39 24.87
CA ASP A 67 -10.53 -1.07 25.29
C ASP A 67 -10.89 0.35 24.84
N ILE A 68 -11.76 0.46 23.84
CA ILE A 68 -12.23 1.77 23.33
C ILE A 68 -13.15 2.45 24.34
N ASP A 69 -13.82 1.67 25.17
CA ASP A 69 -14.86 2.17 26.05
C ASP A 69 -14.28 2.74 27.36
N GLU A 70 -12.97 2.61 27.59
CA GLU A 70 -12.26 3.09 28.77
C GLU A 70 -12.50 4.59 29.05
N SER A 71 -12.60 5.40 27.99
CA SER A 71 -12.82 6.85 28.09
C SER A 71 -14.30 7.27 27.99
N ASN A 72 -15.24 6.32 27.88
CA ASN A 72 -16.65 6.65 27.66
C ASN A 72 -17.25 7.46 28.82
N ASP A 73 -16.83 7.21 30.07
CA ASP A 73 -17.32 7.95 31.24
C ASP A 73 -16.88 9.43 31.22
N GLU A 74 -15.67 9.71 30.74
CA GLU A 74 -15.18 11.08 30.60
C GLU A 74 -15.90 11.79 29.44
N ILE A 75 -16.07 11.10 28.32
CA ILE A 75 -16.81 11.60 27.16
C ILE A 75 -18.27 11.89 27.53
N ALA A 76 -18.93 11.00 28.27
CA ALA A 76 -20.31 11.18 28.73
C ALA A 76 -20.48 12.47 29.54
N LYS A 77 -19.54 12.76 30.45
CA LYS A 77 -19.52 14.03 31.20
C LYS A 77 -19.39 15.25 30.29
N MET A 78 -18.58 15.19 29.23
CA MET A 78 -18.43 16.29 28.27
C MET A 78 -19.72 16.57 27.48
N PHE A 79 -20.55 15.54 27.26
CA PHE A 79 -21.84 15.67 26.56
C PHE A 79 -23.03 15.84 27.52
N GLY A 80 -22.79 15.97 28.83
CA GLY A 80 -23.85 16.16 29.83
C GLY A 80 -24.79 14.94 29.94
N VAL A 81 -24.29 13.77 29.57
CA VAL A 81 -24.98 12.49 29.75
C VAL A 81 -24.55 11.96 31.11
N GLU A 82 -25.46 11.99 32.09
CA GLU A 82 -25.34 11.33 33.39
C GLU A 82 -26.12 10.01 33.41
#